data_AF-A0A2L2N1L9-F1
#
_entry.id   AF-A0A2L2N1L9-F1
#
_cell.length_a   1.000
_cell.length_b   1.000
_cell.length_c   1.000
_cell.angle_alpha   90.00
_cell.angle_beta   90.00
_cell.angle_gamma   90.00
#
_symmetry.space_group_name_H-M   'P 1'
#
loop_
_entity.id
_entity.type
_entity.pdbx_description
1 polymer ?
#
loop_
_entity_poly.entity_id
_entity_poly.type
_entity_poly.pdbx_seq_one_letter_code
_entity_poly.pdbx_strand_id
1 'polypeptide(L)'
;MANLNPTHPTKQLLAGYCGIILGGFGVHKFILGYAPEGFIMLVISLVGGSFTYGIALVIMLLVGLIEGMIYLNKSPEEFVNTYFVNKQGWF
;
A
#
# COMPACT_ATOMS: atom_id res chain seq x y z
N MET A 1 -19.14 1.17 22.51
CA MET A 1 -18.25 1.52 21.38
C MET A 1 -17.14 0.48 21.35
N ALA A 2 -17.10 -0.39 20.34
CA ALA A 2 -16.02 -1.39 20.26
C ALA A 2 -14.68 -0.65 20.06
N ASN A 3 -13.65 -1.04 20.81
CA ASN A 3 -12.30 -0.53 20.60
C ASN A 3 -11.75 -1.18 19.33
N LEU A 4 -12.04 -0.57 18.17
CA LEU A 4 -11.63 -1.05 16.85
C LEU A 4 -10.18 -0.63 16.54
N ASN A 5 -9.28 -0.58 17.52
CA ASN A 5 -7.89 -0.24 17.23
C ASN A 5 -7.23 -1.46 16.57
N PRO A 6 -6.95 -1.43 15.24
CA PRO A 6 -6.45 -2.61 14.57
C PRO A 6 -5.02 -2.88 15.04
N THR A 7 -4.76 -4.11 15.45
CA THR A 7 -3.41 -4.56 15.81
C THR A 7 -2.50 -4.52 14.57
N HIS A 8 -1.18 -4.50 14.77
CA HIS A 8 -0.23 -4.50 13.65
C HIS A 8 -0.43 -5.66 12.66
N PRO A 9 -0.72 -6.92 13.08
CA PRO A 9 -1.08 -7.99 12.16
C PRO A 9 -2.35 -7.72 11.35
N THR A 10 -3.37 -7.10 11.95
CA THR A 10 -4.57 -6.70 11.22
C THR A 10 -4.24 -5.65 10.16
N LYS A 11 -3.41 -4.65 10.48
CA LYS A 11 -2.94 -3.64 9.52
C LYS A 11 -2.13 -4.26 8.38
N GLN A 12 -1.32 -5.29 8.67
CA GLN A 12 -0.57 -6.03 7.66
C GLN A 12 -1.48 -6.73 6.65
N LEU A 13 -2.46 -7.49 7.14
CA LEU A 13 -3.43 -8.16 6.28
C LEU A 13 -4.22 -7.14 5.46
N LEU A 14 -4.68 -6.06 6.10
CA LEU A 14 -5.43 -5.01 5.43
C LEU A 14 -4.60 -4.33 4.34
N ALA A 15 -3.34 -4.00 4.62
CA ALA A 15 -2.42 -3.42 3.64
C ALA A 15 -2.11 -4.40 2.50
N GLY A 16 -1.94 -5.69 2.80
CA GLY A 16 -1.68 -6.74 1.81
C GLY A 16 -2.85 -6.90 0.83
N TYR A 17 -4.06 -7.15 1.34
CA TYR A 17 -5.26 -7.27 0.50
C TYR A 17 -5.57 -5.99 -0.26
N CYS A 18 -5.39 -4.84 0.38
CA CYS A 18 -5.61 -3.56 -0.27
C CYS A 18 -4.58 -3.27 -1.36
N GLY A 19 -3.34 -3.73 -1.21
CA GLY A 19 -2.31 -3.65 -2.25
C GLY A 19 -2.65 -4.53 -3.46
N ILE A 20 -3.23 -5.70 -3.24
CA ILE A 20 -3.63 -6.60 -4.34
C ILE A 20 -4.84 -6.04 -5.11
N ILE A 21 -5.88 -5.59 -4.41
CA ILE A 21 -7.15 -5.20 -5.05
C ILE A 21 -7.13 -3.74 -5.52
N LEU A 22 -6.56 -2.84 -4.70
CA LEU A 22 -6.58 -1.39 -4.88
C LEU A 22 -5.16 -0.79 -4.95
N GLY A 23 -4.16 -1.62 -5.25
CA GLY A 23 -2.75 -1.21 -5.29
C GLY A 23 -2.46 -0.08 -6.26
N GLY A 24 -3.17 -0.05 -7.39
CA GLY A 24 -3.06 1.03 -8.37
C GLY A 24 -3.41 2.40 -7.79
N PHE A 25 -4.29 2.48 -6.79
CA PHE A 25 -4.66 3.73 -6.13
C PHE A 25 -3.78 4.07 -4.92
N GLY A 26 -2.89 3.17 -4.51
CA GLY A 26 -2.00 3.36 -3.36
C GLY A 26 -2.69 3.31 -1.99
N VAL A 27 -3.88 2.72 -1.90
CA VAL A 27 -4.69 2.69 -0.66
C VAL A 27 -3.94 1.96 0.48
N HIS A 28 -3.13 0.95 0.17
CA HIS A 28 -2.30 0.24 1.13
C HIS A 28 -1.28 1.12 1.85
N LYS A 29 -0.78 2.20 1.22
CA LYS A 29 0.14 3.16 1.84
C LYS A 29 -0.54 3.97 2.95
N PHE A 30 -1.81 4.33 2.76
CA PHE A 30 -2.57 5.05 3.78
C PHE A 30 -2.81 4.18 5.03
N ILE A 31 -2.96 2.86 4.86
CA ILE A 31 -3.09 1.91 5.97
C ILE A 31 -1.82 1.86 6.83
N LEU A 32 -0.64 1.99 6.18
CA LEU A 32 0.66 2.08 6.84
C LEU A 32 0.91 3.44 7.51
N GLY A 33 0.14 4.48 7.16
CA GLY A 33 0.35 5.85 7.61
C GLY A 33 1.25 6.69 6.68
N TYR A 34 1.54 6.19 5.49
CA TYR A 34 2.33 6.85 4.45
C TYR A 34 1.44 7.67 3.51
N ALA A 35 0.82 8.72 4.07
CA ALA A 35 -0.06 9.59 3.31
C ALA A 35 0.63 10.28 2.11
N PRO A 36 1.89 10.76 2.20
CA PRO A 36 2.58 11.34 1.05
C PRO A 36 2.76 10.34 -0.11
N GLU A 37 3.23 9.13 0.18
CA GLU A 37 3.47 8.07 -0.79
C GLU A 37 2.17 7.59 -1.43
N GLY A 38 1.12 7.41 -0.62
CA GLY A 38 -0.22 7.10 -1.12
C GLY A 38 -0.77 8.18 -2.04
N PHE A 39 -0.53 9.46 -1.72
CA PHE A 39 -0.95 10.57 -2.57
C PHE A 39 -0.18 10.61 -3.90
N ILE A 40 1.13 10.35 -3.86
CA ILE A 40 1.95 10.23 -5.07
C ILE A 40 1.42 9.12 -5.98
N MET A 41 1.11 7.93 -5.43
CA MET A 41 0.49 6.84 -6.20
C MET A 41 -0.82 7.27 -6.83
N LEU A 42 -1.69 7.92 -6.06
CA LEU A 42 -3.00 8.36 -6.52
C LEU A 42 -2.86 9.37 -7.66
N VAL A 43 -1.99 10.37 -7.53
CA VAL A 43 -1.76 11.38 -8.58
C VAL A 43 -1.18 10.77 -9.85
N ILE A 44 -0.19 9.87 -9.74
CA ILE A 44 0.37 9.18 -10.91
C ILE A 44 -0.71 8.34 -11.60
N SER A 45 -1.52 7.63 -10.84
CA SER A 45 -2.57 6.78 -11.38
C SER A 45 -3.73 7.56 -12.00
N LEU A 46 -4.17 8.67 -11.39
CA LEU A 46 -5.26 9.49 -11.93
C LEU A 46 -4.78 10.42 -13.05
N VAL A 47 -3.79 11.25 -12.77
CA VAL A 47 -3.30 12.27 -13.70
C VAL A 47 -2.43 11.61 -14.75
N GLY A 48 -1.39 10.89 -14.34
CA GLY A 48 -0.54 10.14 -15.26
C GLY A 48 -1.32 9.10 -16.05
N GLY A 49 -2.28 8.40 -15.42
CA GLY A 49 -3.18 7.48 -16.11
C GLY A 49 -4.02 8.17 -17.18
N SER A 50 -4.59 9.35 -16.89
CA SER A 50 -5.40 10.10 -17.86
C SER A 50 -4.58 10.55 -19.08
N PHE A 51 -3.34 11.00 -18.89
CA PHE A 51 -2.44 11.39 -19.98
C PHE A 51 -1.89 10.21 -20.78
N THR A 52 -1.74 9.04 -20.16
CA THR A 52 -1.16 7.84 -20.78
C THR A 52 -2.21 6.81 -21.22
N TYR A 53 -3.48 7.19 -21.32
CA TYR A 53 -4.59 6.29 -21.65
C TYR A 53 -4.63 5.02 -20.76
N GLY A 54 -4.31 5.16 -19.48
CA GLY A 54 -4.37 4.10 -18.47
C GLY A 54 -3.09 3.29 -18.30
N ILE A 55 -2.04 3.51 -19.09
CA ILE A 55 -0.78 2.74 -18.96
C ILE A 55 -0.13 2.98 -17.59
N ALA A 56 -0.07 4.24 -17.13
CA ALA A 56 0.48 4.55 -15.81
C ALA A 56 -0.31 3.84 -14.69
N LEU A 57 -1.64 3.73 -14.80
CA LEU A 57 -2.47 3.01 -13.84
C LEU A 57 -2.09 1.52 -13.79
N VAL A 58 -1.85 0.89 -14.93
CA VAL A 58 -1.42 -0.52 -15.00
C VAL A 58 -0.06 -0.72 -14.33
N ILE A 59 0.89 0.18 -14.55
CA ILE A 59 2.21 0.12 -13.89
C ILE A 59 2.05 0.25 -12.38
N MET A 60 1.27 1.24 -11.91
CA MET A 60 1.03 1.43 -10.49
C MET A 60 0.27 0.25 -9.85
N LEU A 61 -0.63 -0.40 -10.59
CA LEU A 61 -1.31 -1.62 -10.16
C LEU A 61 -0.32 -2.76 -9.94
N LEU A 62 0.65 -2.94 -10.83
CA LEU A 62 1.72 -3.93 -10.66
C LEU A 62 2.59 -3.63 -9.44
N VAL A 63 2.96 -2.37 -9.22
CA VAL A 63 3.71 -1.96 -8.02
C VAL A 63 2.93 -2.31 -6.75
N GLY A 64 1.66 -1.92 -6.68
CA GLY A 64 0.81 -2.24 -5.53
C GLY A 64 0.56 -3.74 -5.33
N LEU A 65 0.47 -4.51 -6.42
CA LEU A 65 0.37 -5.97 -6.35
C LEU A 65 1.62 -6.59 -5.72
N ILE A 66 2.82 -6.17 -6.18
CA ILE A 66 4.09 -6.69 -5.66
C ILE A 66 4.23 -6.32 -4.18
N GLU A 67 3.93 -5.08 -3.80
CA GLU A 67 3.95 -4.66 -2.40
C GLU A 67 2.94 -5.42 -1.54
N GLY A 68 1.73 -5.64 -2.04
CA GLY A 68 0.71 -6.45 -1.37
C GLY A 68 1.22 -7.87 -1.09
N MET A 69 1.88 -8.51 -2.06
CA MET A 69 2.51 -9.82 -1.90
C MET A 69 3.67 -9.79 -0.89
N ILE A 70 4.51 -8.74 -0.91
CA ILE A 70 5.60 -8.58 0.06
C ILE A 70 5.04 -8.47 1.48
N TYR A 71 3.95 -7.71 1.67
CA TYR A 71 3.34 -7.55 2.99
C TYR A 71 2.79 -8.87 3.51
N LEU A 72 2.16 -9.67 2.65
CA LEU A 72 1.60 -10.98 3.03
C LEU A 72 2.67 -12.05 3.27
N ASN A 73 3.84 -11.94 2.64
CA ASN A 73 4.94 -12.91 2.80
C ASN A 73 5.90 -12.59 3.96
N LYS A 74 5.82 -11.40 4.57
CA LYS A 74 6.62 -11.07 5.77
C LYS A 74 6.00 -11.64 7.04
N SER A 75 6.84 -11.98 8.01
CA SER A 75 6.35 -12.21 9.37
C SER A 75 5.83 -10.90 10.00
N PRO A 76 4.89 -10.96 10.96
CA PRO A 76 4.33 -9.75 11.57
C PRO A 76 5.38 -8.86 12.26
N GLU A 77 6.40 -9.47 12.86
CA GLU A 77 7.49 -8.75 13.52
C GLU A 77 8.36 -8.00 12.52
N GLU A 78 8.75 -8.66 11.42
CA GLU A 78 9.51 -8.04 10.34
C GLU A 78 8.70 -6.94 9.65
N PHE A 79 7.39 -7.13 9.47
CA PHE A 79 6.52 -6.11 8.90
C PHE A 79 6.47 -4.85 9.77
N VAL A 80 6.30 -5.01 11.08
CA VAL A 80 6.32 -3.88 12.03
C VAL A 80 7.68 -3.19 12.00
N ASN A 81 8.76 -3.97 12.08
CA ASN A 81 10.11 -3.41 12.06
C ASN A 81 10.39 -2.64 10.76
N THR A 82 9.99 -3.18 9.60
CA THR A 82 10.24 -2.54 8.30
C THR A 82 9.41 -1.27 8.09
N TYR A 83 8.08 -1.34 8.32
CA TYR A 83 7.16 -0.29 7.89
C TYR A 83 6.71 0.66 9.02
N PHE A 84 6.83 0.27 10.29
CA PHE A 84 6.47 1.15 11.41
C PHE A 84 7.70 1.71 12.12
N VAL A 85 8.76 0.90 12.28
CA VAL A 85 10.00 1.34 12.94
C VAL A 85 10.94 2.04 11.95
N ASN A 86 11.31 1.36 10.86
CA ASN A 86 12.24 1.92 9.86
C ASN A 86 11.55 2.83 8.83
N LYS A 87 10.22 2.85 8.80
CA LYS A 87 9.40 3.67 7.89
C LYS A 87 9.82 3.52 6.40
N GLN A 88 10.04 2.29 5.94
CA GLN A 88 10.35 2.01 4.55
C GLN A 88 9.18 2.41 3.64
N GLY A 89 9.38 3.44 2.81
CA GLY A 89 8.32 4.05 2.01
C GLY A 89 7.89 3.20 0.80
N TRP A 90 8.77 2.39 0.24
CA TRP A 90 8.54 1.54 -0.94
C TRP A 90 9.35 0.26 -0.86
N PHE A 91 8.79 -0.85 -1.36
CA PHE A 91 9.39 -2.19 -1.41
C PHE A 91 10.15 -2.54 -0.14
#